data_AF-A0A1C4VDN7-F1
#
_entry.id   AF-A0A1C4VDN7-F1
#
_cell.length_a   1.000
_cell.length_b   1.000
_cell.length_c   1.000
_cell.angle_alpha   90.00
_cell.angle_beta   90.00
_cell.angle_gamma   90.00
#
_symmetry.space_group_name_H-M   'P 1'
#
loop_
_entity.id
_entity.type
_entity.pdbx_description
1 polymer ?
#
loop_
_entity_poly.entity_id
_entity_poly.type
_entity_poly.pdbx_seq_one_letter_code
_entity_poly.pdbx_strand_id
1 'polypeptide(L)' 'MRIARHRIVSALRDRGQQARADWVERELPERVDPAKHSGLLATLHLDPADLADAPSP' A
#
# COMPACT_ATOMS: atom_id res chain seq x y z
N MET A 1 -9.03 7.18 -7.67
CA MET A 1 -7.81 6.33 -7.76
C MET A 1 -7.96 5.16 -6.81
N ARG A 2 -7.60 3.94 -7.20
CA ARG A 2 -7.59 2.77 -6.31
C ARG A 2 -6.27 2.03 -6.50
N ILE A 3 -5.62 1.70 -5.40
CA ILE A 3 -4.34 1.00 -5.37
C ILE A 3 -4.62 -0.48 -5.16
N ALA A 4 -3.96 -1.33 -5.94
CA ALA A 4 -4.05 -2.76 -5.71
C ALA A 4 -3.28 -3.14 -4.44
N ARG A 5 -3.88 -3.94 -3.56
CA ARG A 5 -3.26 -4.37 -2.30
C ARG A 5 -1.87 -4.98 -2.51
N HIS A 6 -1.69 -5.79 -3.54
CA HIS A 6 -0.40 -6.43 -3.80
C HIS A 6 0.73 -5.41 -4.00
N ARG A 7 0.45 -4.22 -4.56
CA ARG A 7 1.47 -3.15 -4.68
C ARG A 7 1.88 -2.62 -3.31
N ILE A 8 0.93 -2.47 -2.42
CA ILE A 8 1.19 -2.04 -1.04
C ILE A 8 2.06 -3.09 -0.33
N VAL A 9 1.70 -4.36 -0.46
CA VAL A 9 2.45 -5.50 0.10
C VAL A 9 3.88 -5.52 -0.46
N SER A 10 4.05 -5.39 -1.78
CA SER A 10 5.37 -5.34 -2.43
C SER A 10 6.21 -4.17 -1.91
N ALA A 11 5.67 -2.95 -1.87
CA ALA A 11 6.39 -1.79 -1.37
C ALA A 11 6.81 -1.94 0.10
N LEU A 12 5.97 -2.58 0.93
CA LEU A 12 6.32 -2.90 2.32
C LEU A 12 7.44 -3.95 2.40
N ARG A 13 7.37 -5.00 1.59
CA ARG A 13 8.42 -6.06 1.54
C ARG A 13 9.76 -5.51 1.06
N ASP A 14 9.77 -4.65 0.04
CA ASP A 14 10.98 -4.01 -0.48
C ASP A 14 11.65 -3.11 0.57
N ARG A 15 10.85 -2.51 1.46
CA ARG A 15 11.32 -1.71 2.60
C ARG A 15 11.72 -2.57 3.81
N GLY A 16 11.72 -3.90 3.70
CA GLY A 16 12.02 -4.83 4.80
C GLY A 16 10.92 -4.93 5.88
N GLN A 17 9.71 -4.48 5.57
CA GLN A 17 8.57 -4.44 6.50
C GLN A 17 7.65 -5.66 6.33
N GLN A 18 8.22 -6.87 6.32
CA GLN A 18 7.48 -8.14 6.12
C GLN A 18 6.25 -8.26 7.03
N ALA A 19 6.39 -8.00 8.33
CA ALA A 19 5.27 -8.10 9.28
C ALA A 19 4.09 -7.17 8.93
N ARG A 20 4.37 -5.97 8.41
CA ARG A 20 3.34 -5.04 7.94
C ARG A 20 2.75 -5.48 6.62
N ALA A 21 3.57 -6.02 5.72
CA ALA A 21 3.11 -6.57 4.45
C ALA A 21 2.10 -7.70 4.64
N ASP A 22 2.39 -8.64 5.56
CA ASP A 22 1.50 -9.77 5.85
C ASP A 22 0.21 -9.33 6.56
N TRP A 23 0.30 -8.31 7.43
CA TRP A 23 -0.88 -7.68 8.02
C TRP A 23 -1.76 -7.04 6.94
N VAL A 24 -1.17 -6.24 6.04
CA VAL A 24 -1.88 -5.61 4.92
C VAL A 24 -2.53 -6.65 4.02
N GLU A 25 -1.81 -7.73 3.69
CA GLU A 25 -2.31 -8.79 2.81
C GLU A 25 -3.59 -9.44 3.36
N ARG A 26 -3.70 -9.57 4.69
CA ARG A 26 -4.87 -10.15 5.37
C ARG A 26 -5.99 -9.14 5.66
N GLU A 27 -5.65 -7.92 6.05
CA GLU A 27 -6.62 -6.95 6.57
C GLU A 27 -7.18 -6.03 5.49
N LEU A 28 -6.40 -5.71 4.44
CA LEU A 28 -6.87 -4.82 3.39
C LEU A 28 -7.63 -5.58 2.30
N PRO A 29 -8.67 -4.95 1.71
CA PRO A 29 -9.35 -5.49 0.53
C PRO A 29 -8.42 -5.44 -0.68
N GLU A 30 -8.77 -6.18 -1.73
CA GLU A 30 -7.94 -6.27 -2.95
C GLU A 30 -7.68 -4.90 -3.59
N ARG A 31 -8.66 -3.99 -3.49
CA ARG A 31 -8.56 -2.61 -3.98
C ARG A 31 -8.67 -1.66 -2.79
N VAL A 32 -7.57 -0.99 -2.48
CA VAL A 32 -7.48 -0.01 -1.42
C VAL A 32 -7.77 1.37 -1.98
N ASP A 33 -8.71 2.07 -1.36
CA ASP A 33 -9.00 3.46 -1.66
C ASP A 33 -8.16 4.34 -0.74
N PRO A 34 -7.09 4.99 -1.23
CA PRO A 34 -6.21 5.80 -0.39
C PRO A 34 -6.90 7.04 0.18
N ALA A 35 -7.98 7.53 -0.44
CA ALA A 35 -8.75 8.65 0.10
C ALA A 35 -9.55 8.23 1.33
N LYS A 36 -10.03 6.97 1.37
CA LYS A 36 -10.77 6.42 2.52
C LYS A 36 -9.85 5.82 3.59
N HIS A 37 -8.67 5.34 3.21
CA HIS A 37 -7.72 4.67 4.10
C HIS A 37 -6.45 5.51 4.33
N SER A 38 -6.54 6.83 4.20
CA SER A 38 -5.40 7.74 4.32
C SER A 38 -4.69 7.61 5.67
N GLY A 39 -5.44 7.51 6.78
CA GLY A 39 -4.87 7.32 8.12
C GLY A 39 -4.11 5.99 8.28
N LEU A 40 -4.58 4.93 7.61
CA LEU A 40 -3.89 3.64 7.63
C LEU A 40 -2.59 3.70 6.82
N LEU A 41 -2.63 4.28 5.62
CA LEU A 41 -1.46 4.47 4.78
C LEU A 41 -0.40 5.35 5.46
N ALA A 42 -0.84 6.42 6.14
CA ALA A 42 0.03 7.26 6.95
C ALA A 42 0.72 6.48 8.08
N THR A 43 -0.02 5.61 8.78
CA THR A 43 0.55 4.73 9.82
C THR A 43 1.60 3.77 9.26
N LEU A 44 1.41 3.32 8.02
CA LEU A 44 2.34 2.46 7.32
C LEU A 44 3.51 3.22 6.67
N HIS A 45 3.56 4.56 6.80
CA HIS A 45 4.52 5.42 6.09
C HIS A 45 4.53 5.19 4.57
N LEU A 46 3.36 4.92 4.01
CA LEU A 46 3.16 4.70 2.59
C LEU A 46 2.49 5.93 1.99
N ASP A 47 3.14 6.49 0.98
CA ASP A 47 2.53 7.56 0.22
C ASP A 47 1.68 6.95 -0.90
N PRO A 48 0.37 7.27 -0.98
CA PRO A 48 -0.46 6.77 -2.07
C PRO A 48 0.00 7.28 -3.43
N ALA A 49 0.75 8.38 -3.51
CA ALA A 49 1.36 8.84 -4.77
C ALA A 49 2.53 7.97 -5.23
N ASP A 50 3.27 7.35 -4.29
CA ASP A 50 4.36 6.41 -4.55
C ASP A 50 3.83 5.03 -5.03
N LEU A 51 2.62 4.69 -4.57
CA LEU A 51 1.91 3.44 -4.89
C LEU A 51 0.96 3.56 -6.09
N ALA A 52 0.47 4.77 -6.35
CA ALA A 52 -0.17 5.12 -7.60
C ALA A 52 0.83 4.84 -8.71
N ASP A 53 0.39 4.16 -9.77
CA ASP A 53 1.21 3.77 -10.91
C ASP A 53 2.15 4.93 -11.30
N ALA A 54 3.42 4.81 -10.94
CA ALA A 54 4.44 5.65 -11.53
C ALA A 54 4.38 5.30 -13.02
N PRO A 55 4.05 6.25 -13.92
CA PRO A 55 4.30 6.00 -15.32
C PRO A 55 5.80 5.76 -15.41
N SER A 56 6.20 4.50 -15.64
CA SER A 56 7.58 4.22 -16.04
C SER A 56 7.89 5.10 -17.25
N PRO A 57 9.03 5.82 -17.26
CA PRO A 57 9.42 6.68 -18.36
C PRO A 57 9.60 5.93 -19.68
#